data_AF-A0A9I9CCT1-F1
#
_entry.id   AF-A0A9I9CCT1-F1
#
_cell.length_a   1.000
_cell.length_b   1.000
_cell.length_c   1.000
_cell.angle_alpha   90.00
_cell.angle_beta   90.00
_cell.angle_gamma   90.00
#
_symmetry.space_group_name_H-M   'P 1'
#
loop_
_entity.id
_entity.type
_entity.pdbx_description
1 polymer ?
#
loop_
_entity_poly.entity_id
_entity_poly.type
_entity_poly.pdbx_seq_one_letter_code
_entity_poly.pdbx_strand_id
1 'polypeptide(L)'
;MEPSQPHNPHEYSASSTIITFQRPIPLLRGPVRASQSENPSAGPYLLAFKDRQAWESAFKACESKIIEQCEAGARIGCSITASNKCKPPWWGFLFRSKKGLDLKEREQCEELEMEACLAAAKEKCVGFAKEKCYKPFMEARI
;
A
#
# COMPACT_ATOMS: atom_id res chain seq x y z
N MET A 1 -20.52 -12.04 -33.96
CA MET A 1 -20.78 -12.64 -32.64
C MET A 1 -21.67 -11.66 -31.88
N GLU A 2 -22.93 -12.02 -31.73
CA GLU A 2 -23.91 -11.23 -30.97
C GLU A 2 -23.60 -11.42 -29.48
N PRO A 3 -23.54 -10.36 -28.66
CA PRO A 3 -23.28 -10.50 -27.24
C PRO A 3 -24.44 -11.27 -26.60
N SER A 4 -24.14 -12.42 -26.00
CA SER A 4 -25.09 -13.22 -25.24
C SER A 4 -25.71 -12.38 -24.12
N GLN A 5 -27.04 -12.23 -24.14
CA GLN A 5 -27.78 -11.56 -23.06
C GLN A 5 -27.51 -12.29 -21.73
N PRO A 6 -27.37 -11.53 -20.61
CA PRO A 6 -27.14 -12.12 -19.30
C PRO A 6 -28.29 -13.07 -18.92
N HIS A 7 -27.93 -14.25 -18.42
CA HIS A 7 -28.86 -15.34 -18.09
C HIS A 7 -29.91 -14.94 -17.03
N ASN A 8 -29.64 -13.89 -16.25
CA ASN A 8 -30.59 -13.30 -15.30
C ASN A 8 -30.38 -11.77 -15.20
N PRO A 9 -31.31 -10.95 -15.70
CA PRO A 9 -31.19 -9.49 -15.65
C PRO A 9 -31.21 -8.92 -14.23
N HIS A 10 -31.64 -9.69 -13.23
CA HIS A 10 -31.65 -9.28 -11.82
C HIS A 10 -30.29 -9.36 -11.13
N GLU A 11 -29.33 -10.11 -11.69
CA GLU A 11 -28.01 -10.29 -11.09
C GLU A 11 -27.21 -8.97 -11.07
N TYR A 12 -27.48 -8.09 -12.04
CA TYR A 12 -26.88 -6.77 -12.17
C TYR A 12 -27.79 -5.61 -11.71
N SER A 13 -28.86 -5.90 -10.97
CA SER A 13 -29.73 -4.87 -10.39
C SER A 13 -28.95 -3.99 -9.41
N ALA A 14 -29.36 -2.72 -9.25
CA ALA A 14 -28.84 -1.86 -8.18
C ALA A 14 -29.03 -2.53 -6.81
N SER A 15 -30.16 -3.21 -6.59
CA SER A 15 -30.44 -3.91 -5.33
C SER A 15 -29.53 -5.11 -5.05
N SER A 16 -28.98 -5.78 -6.09
CA SER A 16 -28.04 -6.91 -5.93
C SER A 16 -26.57 -6.46 -5.85
N THR A 17 -26.28 -5.21 -6.24
CA THR A 17 -24.92 -4.65 -6.30
C THR A 17 -24.63 -3.61 -5.22
N ILE A 18 -25.66 -3.10 -4.52
CA ILE A 18 -25.48 -2.19 -3.38
C ILE A 18 -24.92 -2.95 -2.18
N ILE A 19 -23.71 -2.57 -1.77
CA ILE A 19 -23.11 -2.99 -0.50
C ILE A 19 -23.37 -1.89 0.53
N THR A 20 -24.23 -2.17 1.50
CA THR A 20 -24.48 -1.25 2.61
C THR A 20 -23.40 -1.40 3.68
N PHE A 21 -22.79 -0.29 4.11
CA PHE A 21 -21.96 -0.30 5.31
C PHE A 21 -22.84 -0.37 6.55
N GLN A 22 -22.52 -1.27 7.49
CA GLN A 22 -23.24 -1.38 8.77
C GLN A 22 -23.20 -0.06 9.58
N ARG A 23 -22.13 0.73 9.42
CA ARG A 23 -21.98 2.05 10.01
C ARG A 23 -21.41 3.00 8.96
N PRO A 24 -21.80 4.29 8.96
CA PRO A 24 -21.20 5.28 8.09
C PRO A 24 -19.69 5.32 8.31
N ILE A 25 -18.91 5.26 7.23
CA ILE A 25 -17.47 5.48 7.31
C ILE A 25 -17.25 6.98 7.57
N PRO A 26 -16.65 7.36 8.70
CA PRO A 26 -16.40 8.77 8.98
C PRO A 26 -15.47 9.35 7.91
N LEU A 27 -15.87 10.45 7.30
CA LEU A 27 -15.07 11.13 6.31
C LEU A 27 -13.83 11.72 6.97
N LEU A 28 -12.66 11.54 6.35
CA LEU A 28 -11.43 12.21 6.78
C LEU A 28 -11.56 13.74 6.71
N ARG A 29 -12.24 14.23 5.66
CA ARG A 29 -12.56 15.64 5.47
C ARG A 29 -14.04 15.82 5.19
N GLY A 30 -14.67 16.77 5.87
CA GLY A 30 -16.07 17.13 5.69
C GLY A 30 -16.22 18.51 5.04
N PRO A 31 -17.43 18.84 4.56
CA PRO A 31 -17.72 20.17 4.01
C PRO A 31 -17.78 21.22 5.13
N VAL A 32 -17.08 22.34 4.94
CA VAL A 32 -17.10 23.55 5.77
C VAL A 32 -17.47 24.73 4.89
N ARG A 33 -18.24 25.70 5.39
CA ARG A 33 -18.61 26.88 4.60
C ARG A 33 -17.37 27.67 4.21
N ALA A 34 -17.25 27.99 2.92
CA ALA A 34 -16.22 28.87 2.41
C ALA A 34 -16.41 30.29 2.97
N SER A 35 -15.31 30.99 3.26
CA SER A 35 -15.39 32.39 3.67
C SER A 35 -15.58 33.30 2.45
N GLN A 36 -16.16 34.49 2.63
CA GLN A 36 -16.43 35.43 1.51
C GLN A 36 -15.17 35.90 0.77
N SER A 37 -13.99 35.77 1.37
CA SER A 37 -12.70 36.12 0.75
C SER A 37 -12.13 35.01 -0.15
N GLU A 38 -12.79 33.86 -0.24
CA GLU A 38 -12.32 32.72 -1.02
C GLU A 38 -12.93 32.69 -2.41
N ASN A 39 -12.14 32.20 -3.37
CA ASN A 39 -12.44 32.21 -4.79
C ASN A 39 -13.91 31.81 -5.05
N PRO A 40 -14.77 32.75 -5.51
CA PRO A 40 -16.22 32.52 -5.64
C PRO A 40 -16.58 31.35 -6.55
N SER A 41 -15.65 30.92 -7.41
CA SER A 41 -15.82 29.78 -8.32
C SER A 41 -15.79 28.41 -7.64
N ALA A 42 -15.26 28.29 -6.40
CA ALA A 42 -15.15 27.01 -5.68
C ALA A 42 -16.47 26.55 -5.02
N GLY A 43 -17.50 27.40 -5.04
CA GLY A 43 -18.80 27.12 -4.41
C GLY A 43 -18.83 27.39 -2.91
N PRO A 44 -19.98 27.17 -2.25
CA PRO A 44 -20.20 27.58 -0.87
C PRO A 44 -19.52 26.68 0.18
N TYR A 45 -18.93 25.55 -0.21
CA TYR A 45 -18.34 24.57 0.69
C TYR A 45 -16.94 24.13 0.25
N LEU A 46 -16.05 23.95 1.21
CA LEU A 46 -14.70 23.42 1.05
C LEU A 46 -14.52 22.16 1.90
N LEU A 47 -13.62 21.27 1.50
CA LEU A 47 -13.27 20.09 2.30
C LEU A 47 -12.20 20.44 3.34
N ALA A 48 -12.49 20.19 4.61
CA ALA A 48 -11.56 20.39 5.71
C ALA A 48 -11.62 19.24 6.72
N PHE A 49 -10.54 19.04 7.47
CA PHE A 49 -10.57 18.25 8.69
C PHE A 49 -11.48 18.92 9.72
N LYS A 50 -12.00 18.13 10.67
CA LYS A 50 -12.88 18.66 11.72
C LYS A 50 -12.14 19.58 12.69
N ASP A 51 -10.91 19.20 13.03
CA ASP A 51 -10.05 19.85 14.00
C ASP A 51 -8.60 19.38 13.82
N ARG A 52 -7.67 20.00 14.57
CA ARG A 52 -6.24 19.68 14.52
C ARG A 52 -5.97 18.21 14.84
N GLN A 53 -6.70 17.64 15.79
CA GLN A 53 -6.50 16.26 16.23
C GLN A 53 -6.90 15.27 15.13
N ALA A 54 -7.99 15.55 14.41
CA ALA A 54 -8.41 14.77 13.25
C ALA A 54 -7.36 14.81 12.13
N TRP A 55 -6.78 15.99 11.86
CA TRP A 55 -5.69 16.14 10.90
C TRP A 55 -4.45 15.33 11.31
N GLU A 56 -3.97 15.48 12.56
CA GLU A 56 -2.78 14.79 13.06
C GLU A 56 -2.95 13.26 13.05
N SER A 57 -4.13 12.79 13.46
CA SER A 57 -4.46 11.37 13.48
C SER A 57 -4.52 10.80 12.07
N ALA A 58 -5.13 11.52 11.14
CA ALA A 58 -5.20 11.12 9.74
C ALA A 58 -3.81 11.13 9.06
N PHE A 59 -2.95 12.10 9.39
CA PHE A 59 -1.59 12.18 8.87
C PHE A 59 -0.75 10.97 9.33
N LYS A 60 -0.77 10.67 10.63
CA LYS A 60 -0.12 9.48 11.19
C LYS A 60 -0.67 8.18 10.63
N ALA A 61 -1.98 8.10 10.41
CA ALA A 61 -2.62 6.93 9.81
C ALA A 61 -2.18 6.75 8.34
N CYS A 62 -2.05 7.83 7.58
CA CYS A 62 -1.50 7.82 6.23
C CYS A 62 -0.07 7.26 6.23
N GLU A 63 0.81 7.81 7.06
CA GLU A 63 2.20 7.38 7.12
C GLU A 63 2.29 5.90 7.51
N SER A 64 1.58 5.51 8.56
CA SER A 64 1.56 4.13 9.05
C SER A 64 1.08 3.15 7.99
N LYS A 65 0.02 3.50 7.25
CA LYS A 65 -0.53 2.62 6.21
C LYS A 65 0.42 2.47 5.03
N ILE A 66 1.05 3.56 4.59
CA ILE A 66 2.03 3.50 3.49
C ILE A 66 3.25 2.68 3.91
N ILE A 67 3.76 2.87 5.13
CA ILE A 67 4.88 2.08 5.67
C ILE A 67 4.51 0.59 5.68
N GLU A 68 3.36 0.23 6.23
CA GLU A 68 2.91 -1.17 6.31
C GLU A 68 2.86 -1.84 4.94
N GLN A 69 2.24 -1.18 3.94
CA GLN A 69 2.13 -1.73 2.59
C GLN A 69 3.48 -1.78 1.88
N CYS A 70 4.33 -0.77 2.06
CA CYS A 70 5.67 -0.73 1.51
C CYS A 70 6.54 -1.85 2.08
N GLU A 71 6.53 -2.07 3.39
CA GLU A 71 7.26 -3.16 4.03
C GLU A 71 6.75 -4.54 3.59
N ALA A 72 5.43 -4.70 3.43
CA ALA A 72 4.86 -5.94 2.90
C ALA A 72 5.36 -6.23 1.47
N GLY A 73 5.36 -5.22 0.59
CA GLY A 73 5.93 -5.34 -0.75
C GLY A 73 7.44 -5.61 -0.73
N ALA A 74 8.17 -4.93 0.16
CA ALA A 74 9.61 -5.13 0.34
C ALA A 74 9.95 -6.54 0.77
N ARG A 75 9.16 -7.18 1.66
CA ARG A 75 9.37 -8.60 2.04
C ARG A 75 9.36 -9.53 0.83
N ILE A 76 8.41 -9.33 -0.08
CA ILE A 76 8.33 -10.12 -1.32
C ILE A 76 9.53 -9.83 -2.23
N GLY A 77 9.87 -8.55 -2.43
CA GLY A 77 11.02 -8.17 -3.26
C GLY A 77 12.36 -8.66 -2.71
N CYS A 78 12.54 -8.58 -1.40
CA CYS A 78 13.74 -9.05 -0.71
C CYS A 78 13.87 -10.57 -0.76
N SER A 79 12.78 -11.34 -0.61
CA SER A 79 12.86 -12.80 -0.72
C SER A 79 13.29 -13.25 -2.12
N ILE A 80 12.79 -12.57 -3.17
CA ILE A 80 13.19 -12.82 -4.56
C ILE A 80 14.68 -12.45 -4.77
N THR A 81 15.11 -11.33 -4.19
CA THR A 81 16.51 -10.87 -4.29
C THR A 81 17.46 -11.81 -3.59
N ALA A 82 17.15 -12.21 -2.36
CA ALA A 82 17.92 -13.16 -1.56
C ALA A 82 18.06 -14.49 -2.30
N SER A 83 16.96 -15.07 -2.79
CA SER A 83 17.00 -16.31 -3.55
C SER A 83 17.83 -16.19 -4.83
N ASN A 84 17.75 -15.08 -5.55
CA ASN A 84 18.55 -14.88 -6.77
C ASN A 84 20.05 -14.72 -6.51
N LYS A 85 20.43 -14.13 -5.37
CA LYS A 85 21.84 -13.98 -4.98
C LYS A 85 22.42 -15.29 -4.44
N CYS A 86 21.63 -16.06 -3.71
CA CYS A 86 22.09 -17.26 -3.00
C CYS A 86 21.88 -18.57 -3.77
N LYS A 87 21.25 -18.52 -4.96
CA LYS A 87 21.06 -19.73 -5.77
C LYS A 87 22.40 -20.30 -6.23
N PRO A 88 22.59 -21.62 -6.16
CA PRO A 88 23.80 -22.25 -6.67
C PRO A 88 23.87 -22.14 -8.21
N PRO A 89 25.09 -22.15 -8.78
CA PRO A 89 25.26 -22.13 -10.22
C PRO A 89 24.55 -23.32 -10.90
N TRP A 90 23.96 -23.07 -12.07
CA TRP A 90 23.20 -24.09 -12.80
C TRP A 90 24.05 -25.32 -13.20
N TRP A 91 25.35 -25.13 -13.47
CA TRP A 91 26.29 -26.23 -13.73
C TRP A 91 26.69 -27.02 -12.48
N GLY A 92 26.50 -26.45 -11.29
CA GLY A 92 26.79 -27.12 -10.01
C GLY A 92 25.97 -28.39 -9.80
N PHE A 93 24.81 -28.49 -10.47
CA PHE A 93 23.96 -29.67 -10.50
C PHE A 93 24.46 -30.77 -11.45
N LEU A 94 25.32 -30.45 -12.42
CA LEU A 94 25.84 -31.39 -13.41
C LEU A 94 27.10 -32.14 -12.92
N PHE A 95 27.92 -31.50 -12.08
CA PHE A 95 29.21 -32.04 -11.65
C PHE A 95 29.24 -32.62 -10.22
N ARG A 96 28.14 -32.54 -9.46
CA ARG A 96 28.10 -32.96 -8.05
C ARG A 96 27.34 -34.27 -7.88
N SER A 97 28.05 -35.31 -7.45
CA SER A 97 27.54 -36.64 -7.10
C SER A 97 26.62 -36.58 -5.86
N LYS A 98 25.63 -37.49 -5.81
CA LYS A 98 24.55 -37.81 -4.82
C LYS A 98 24.57 -37.29 -3.35
N LYS A 99 25.59 -36.63 -2.82
CA LYS A 99 25.51 -35.82 -1.60
C LYS A 99 24.84 -34.49 -1.95
N GLY A 100 23.61 -34.32 -1.47
CA GLY A 100 22.69 -33.24 -1.82
C GLY A 100 23.29 -31.84 -1.78
N LEU A 101 22.63 -30.92 -2.48
CA LEU A 101 22.91 -29.48 -2.39
C LEU A 101 23.02 -29.08 -0.92
N ASP A 102 24.01 -28.25 -0.60
CA ASP A 102 24.10 -27.66 0.73
C ASP A 102 22.98 -26.63 0.89
N LEU A 103 21.82 -27.14 1.29
CA LEU A 103 20.64 -26.32 1.55
C LEU A 103 20.86 -25.42 2.77
N LYS A 104 21.79 -25.78 3.66
CA LYS A 104 22.06 -25.06 4.90
C LYS A 104 22.90 -23.81 4.63
N GLU A 105 23.94 -23.91 3.81
CA GLU A 105 24.69 -22.74 3.34
C GLU A 105 23.80 -21.76 2.57
N ARG A 106 22.89 -22.30 1.75
CA ARG A 106 21.93 -21.48 1.01
C ARG A 106 20.94 -20.77 1.94
N GLU A 107 20.39 -21.48 2.91
CA GLU A 107 19.47 -20.92 3.91
C GLU A 107 20.12 -19.78 4.69
N GLN A 108 21.37 -19.96 5.15
CA GLN A 108 22.13 -18.92 5.84
C GLN A 108 22.38 -17.68 4.97
N CYS A 109 22.72 -17.89 3.70
CA CYS A 109 22.87 -16.79 2.74
C CYS A 109 21.55 -16.04 2.54
N GLU A 110 20.44 -16.78 2.35
CA GLU A 110 19.12 -16.17 2.11
C GLU A 110 18.65 -15.38 3.34
N GLU A 111 18.89 -15.87 4.55
CA GLU A 111 18.57 -15.17 5.81
C GLU A 111 19.32 -13.83 5.92
N LEU A 112 20.64 -13.84 5.69
CA LEU A 112 21.48 -12.64 5.73
C LEU A 112 21.09 -11.61 4.66
N GLU A 113 20.86 -12.06 3.43
CA GLU A 113 20.45 -11.18 2.33
C GLU A 113 19.04 -10.60 2.55
N MET A 114 18.14 -11.39 3.11
CA MET A 114 16.79 -10.95 3.48
C MET A 114 16.85 -9.87 4.57
N GLU A 115 17.60 -10.10 5.64
CA GLU A 115 17.74 -9.16 6.76
C GLU A 115 18.31 -7.82 6.29
N ALA A 116 19.43 -7.85 5.55
CA ALA A 116 20.06 -6.65 5.02
C ALA A 116 19.14 -5.86 4.08
N CYS A 117 18.44 -6.56 3.18
CA CYS A 117 17.50 -5.94 2.26
C CYS A 117 16.31 -5.30 3.00
N LEU A 118 15.73 -5.99 3.98
CA LEU A 118 14.60 -5.48 4.75
C LEU A 118 14.98 -4.27 5.60
N ALA A 119 16.15 -4.26 6.22
CA ALA A 119 16.64 -3.12 6.98
C ALA A 119 16.73 -1.87 6.10
N ALA A 120 17.33 -1.98 4.92
CA ALA A 120 17.42 -0.88 3.96
C ALA A 120 16.05 -0.47 3.40
N ALA A 121 15.13 -1.42 3.21
CA ALA A 121 13.79 -1.12 2.72
C ALA A 121 12.95 -0.34 3.75
N LYS A 122 13.05 -0.66 5.05
CA LYS A 122 12.32 0.05 6.12
C LYS A 122 12.60 1.55 6.11
N GLU A 123 13.87 1.95 6.02
CA GLU A 123 14.24 3.37 5.95
C GLU A 123 13.65 4.06 4.72
N LYS A 124 13.70 3.40 3.56
CA LYS A 124 13.11 3.90 2.32
C LYS A 124 11.59 4.01 2.42
N CYS A 125 10.92 3.05 3.05
CA CYS A 125 9.47 3.08 3.26
C CYS A 125 9.04 4.26 4.15
N VAL A 126 9.80 4.58 5.20
CA VAL A 126 9.55 5.77 6.03
C VAL A 126 9.71 7.06 5.22
N GLY A 127 10.78 7.17 4.42
CA GLY A 127 11.00 8.33 3.55
C GLY A 127 9.88 8.50 2.52
N PHE A 128 9.49 7.40 1.87
CA PHE A 128 8.40 7.37 0.89
C PHE A 128 7.05 7.78 1.52
N ALA A 129 6.74 7.26 2.71
CA ALA A 129 5.51 7.61 3.43
C ALA A 129 5.43 9.11 3.74
N LYS A 130 6.53 9.70 4.26
CA LYS A 130 6.63 11.14 4.50
C LYS A 130 6.38 11.94 3.23
N GLU A 131 7.07 11.59 2.13
CA GLU A 131 6.92 12.29 0.85
C GLU A 131 5.47 12.25 0.34
N LYS A 132 4.82 11.08 0.38
CA LYS A 132 3.46 10.91 -0.13
C LYS A 132 2.38 11.52 0.75
N CYS A 133 2.54 11.50 2.07
CA CYS A 133 1.56 12.08 2.98
C CYS A 133 1.74 13.60 3.15
N TYR A 134 2.95 14.14 3.00
CA TYR A 134 3.23 15.56 3.32
C TYR A 134 2.40 16.54 2.49
N LYS A 135 2.55 16.54 1.16
CA LYS A 135 1.93 17.56 0.30
C LYS A 135 0.39 17.58 0.43
N PRO A 136 -0.33 16.45 0.33
CA PRO A 136 -1.79 16.44 0.43
C PRO A 136 -2.34 16.94 1.78
N PHE A 137 -1.58 16.75 2.86
CA PHE A 137 -2.00 17.16 4.20
C PHE A 137 -1.61 18.59 4.56
N MET A 138 -0.46 19.08 4.08
CA MET A 138 -0.04 20.46 4.31
C MET A 138 -0.92 21.48 3.60
N GLU A 139 -1.44 21.13 2.42
CA GLU A 139 -2.38 21.95 1.66
C GLU A 139 -3.84 21.77 2.15
N ALA A 140 -4.09 20.86 3.09
CA ALA A 140 -5.42 20.58 3.59
C ALA A 140 -5.85 21.57 4.68
N ARG A 141 -7.13 21.94 4.64
CA ARG A 141 -7.74 22.78 5.66
C ARG A 141 -8.10 22.00 6.92
N ILE A 142 -8.08 22.70 8.05
CA ILE A 142 -8.49 22.25 9.38
C ILE A 142 -9.60 23.20 9.86
#